data_AF-A0A7U9SRJ1-F1
#
_entry.id   AF-A0A7U9SRJ1-F1
#
_cell.length_a   1.000
_cell.length_b   1.000
_cell.length_c   1.000
_cell.angle_alpha   90.00
_cell.angle_beta   90.00
_cell.angle_gamma   90.00
#
_symmetry.space_group_name_H-M   'P 1'
#
loop_
_entity.id
_entity.type
_entity.pdbx_description
1 polymer ?
#
loop_
_entity_poly.entity_id
_entity_poly.type
_entity_poly.pdbx_seq_one_letter_code
_entity_poly.pdbx_strand_id
1 'polypeptide(L)'
;MAIHVKNMDELARALQPTLLKMTDKLAGRVYETLNYFLQEYYEGYDPSSYRRTKDFLYSAVKVDAEPYNGGVRARVYIDTDSMDSYVNATGYQVAKWANEGLHGGIETDHKPHVWDDTLDSTVNNGELLKLAMEYLKSKGFSVRN
;
A
#
# COMPACT_ATOMS: atom_id res chain seq x y z
N MET A 1 -19.56 24.40 -16.19
CA MET A 1 -19.54 25.72 -15.53
C MET A 1 -18.08 26.05 -15.26
N ALA A 2 -17.56 27.21 -15.66
CA ALA A 2 -16.17 27.57 -15.39
C ALA A 2 -15.98 27.87 -13.90
N ILE A 3 -14.98 27.27 -13.27
CA ILE A 3 -14.61 27.58 -11.87
C ILE A 3 -13.79 28.87 -11.90
N HIS A 4 -14.27 29.90 -11.21
CA HIS A 4 -13.52 31.14 -11.05
C HIS A 4 -12.77 31.10 -9.71
N VAL A 5 -11.45 31.28 -9.76
CA VAL A 5 -10.55 31.17 -8.61
C VAL A 5 -9.97 32.55 -8.32
N LYS A 6 -10.21 33.07 -7.11
CA LYS A 6 -9.81 34.43 -6.69
C LYS A 6 -8.62 34.45 -5.74
N ASN A 7 -8.27 33.31 -5.14
CA ASN A 7 -7.19 33.17 -4.17
C ASN A 7 -6.71 31.71 -4.09
N MET A 8 -5.64 31.48 -3.32
CA MET A 8 -5.03 30.17 -3.15
C MET A 8 -5.96 29.16 -2.46
N ASP A 9 -6.82 29.60 -1.55
CA ASP A 9 -7.76 28.70 -0.84
C ASP A 9 -8.87 28.20 -1.78
N GLU A 10 -9.34 29.06 -2.69
CA GLU A 10 -10.25 28.66 -3.77
C GLU A 10 -9.56 27.72 -4.76
N LEU A 11 -8.28 27.95 -5.07
CA LEU A 11 -7.51 27.05 -5.92
C LEU A 11 -7.36 25.67 -5.29
N ALA A 12 -6.95 25.60 -4.02
CA ALA A 12 -6.79 24.35 -3.28
C ALA A 12 -8.11 23.57 -3.23
N ARG A 13 -9.22 24.23 -2.92
CA ARG A 13 -10.56 23.61 -2.93
C ARG A 13 -10.96 23.11 -4.31
N ALA A 14 -10.63 23.85 -5.37
CA ALA A 14 -10.92 23.43 -6.74
C ALA A 14 -10.11 22.19 -7.17
N LEU A 15 -8.87 22.05 -6.66
CA LEU A 15 -8.00 20.90 -6.94
C LEU A 15 -8.33 19.67 -6.08
N GLN A 16 -8.92 19.87 -4.89
CA GLN A 16 -9.16 18.81 -3.90
C GLN A 16 -9.83 17.55 -4.48
N PRO A 17 -10.91 17.62 -5.29
CA PRO A 17 -11.56 16.41 -5.81
C PRO A 17 -10.66 15.60 -6.76
N THR A 18 -9.81 16.28 -7.52
CA THR A 18 -8.82 15.64 -8.40
C THR A 18 -7.75 14.95 -7.56
N LEU A 19 -7.21 15.65 -6.55
CA LEU A 19 -6.17 15.10 -5.68
C LEU A 19 -6.67 13.91 -4.86
N LEU A 20 -7.91 13.96 -4.35
CA LEU A 20 -8.53 12.85 -3.61
C LEU A 20 -8.55 11.57 -4.45
N LYS A 21 -9.10 11.67 -5.66
CA LYS A 21 -9.20 10.52 -6.56
C LYS A 21 -7.85 10.05 -7.09
N MET A 22 -6.89 10.96 -7.26
CA MET A 22 -5.53 10.59 -7.63
C MET A 22 -4.87 9.79 -6.51
N THR A 23 -4.85 10.32 -5.30
CA THR A 23 -4.21 9.68 -4.14
C THR A 23 -4.87 8.34 -3.82
N ASP A 24 -6.19 8.22 -3.97
CA ASP A 24 -6.88 6.93 -3.81
C ASP A 24 -6.43 5.90 -4.86
N LYS A 25 -6.23 6.32 -6.11
CA LYS A 25 -5.70 5.47 -7.18
C LYS A 25 -4.25 5.02 -6.88
N LEU A 26 -3.41 5.93 -6.38
CA LEU A 26 -2.03 5.60 -5.98
C LEU A 26 -2.02 4.58 -4.84
N ALA A 27 -2.87 4.78 -3.81
CA ALA A 27 -3.03 3.82 -2.73
C ALA A 27 -3.55 2.47 -3.22
N GLY A 28 -4.45 2.46 -4.22
CA GLY A 28 -4.89 1.24 -4.90
C GLY A 28 -3.71 0.44 -5.48
N ARG A 29 -2.77 1.11 -6.17
CA ARG A 29 -1.57 0.45 -6.70
C ARG A 29 -0.69 -0.16 -5.60
N VAL A 30 -0.45 0.57 -4.50
CA VAL A 30 0.31 0.04 -3.36
C VAL A 30 -0.39 -1.16 -2.73
N TYR A 31 -1.72 -1.08 -2.56
CA TYR A 31 -2.52 -2.16 -1.99
C TYR A 31 -2.55 -3.42 -2.86
N GLU A 32 -2.67 -3.25 -4.19
CA GLU A 32 -2.57 -4.35 -5.16
C GLU A 32 -1.22 -5.07 -5.04
N THR A 33 -0.12 -4.31 -5.00
CA THR A 33 1.23 -4.89 -4.90
C THR A 33 1.48 -5.54 -3.54
N LEU A 34 0.99 -4.95 -2.44
CA LEU A 34 1.06 -5.60 -1.13
C LEU A 34 0.34 -6.94 -1.12
N ASN A 35 -0.87 -7.02 -1.70
CA ASN A 35 -1.61 -8.27 -1.80
C ASN A 35 -0.88 -9.30 -2.68
N TYR A 36 -0.20 -8.87 -3.73
CA TYR A 36 0.64 -9.75 -4.54
C TYR A 36 1.75 -10.40 -3.70
N PHE A 37 2.53 -9.62 -2.94
CA PHE A 37 3.59 -10.18 -2.10
C PHE A 37 3.07 -10.99 -0.91
N LEU A 38 1.91 -10.63 -0.34
CA LEU A 38 1.24 -11.46 0.65
C LEU A 38 0.84 -12.83 0.07
N GLN A 39 0.27 -12.85 -1.14
CA GLN A 39 -0.09 -14.11 -1.79
C GLN A 39 1.16 -14.93 -2.13
N GLU A 40 2.18 -14.29 -2.68
CA GLU A 40 3.46 -14.91 -3.05
C GLU A 40 4.15 -15.54 -1.83
N TYR A 41 4.18 -14.85 -0.69
CA TYR A 41 4.65 -15.40 0.58
C TYR A 41 3.94 -16.72 0.95
N TYR A 42 2.63 -16.81 0.74
CA TYR A 42 1.88 -18.03 1.07
C TYR A 42 2.04 -19.14 0.04
N GLU A 43 2.25 -18.82 -1.23
CA GLU A 43 2.41 -19.78 -2.32
C GLU A 43 3.83 -20.36 -2.39
N GLY A 44 4.85 -19.59 -2.02
CA GLY A 44 6.26 -19.99 -2.15
C GLY A 44 6.77 -20.94 -1.06
N TYR A 45 5.97 -21.29 -0.06
CA TYR A 45 6.33 -22.26 0.97
C TYR A 45 5.11 -23.10 1.38
N ASP A 46 5.29 -24.34 1.83
CA ASP A 46 4.26 -25.14 2.48
C ASP A 46 4.82 -25.74 3.78
N PRO A 47 4.33 -25.31 4.96
CA PRO A 47 4.93 -25.68 6.24
C PRO A 47 4.58 -27.10 6.65
N SER A 48 5.61 -27.89 6.98
CA SER A 48 5.46 -29.20 7.63
C SER A 48 5.52 -29.14 9.16
N SER A 49 6.09 -28.07 9.72
CA SER A 49 6.43 -27.94 11.15
C SER A 49 5.38 -27.19 11.98
N TYR A 50 4.43 -26.50 11.35
CA TYR A 50 3.38 -25.76 12.05
C TYR A 50 2.07 -25.71 11.24
N ARG A 51 0.96 -25.41 11.93
CA ARG A 51 -0.33 -25.18 11.28
C ARG A 51 -0.37 -23.74 10.74
N ARG A 52 -0.49 -23.62 9.42
CA ARG A 52 -0.67 -22.34 8.73
C ARG A 52 -1.99 -21.66 9.12
N THR A 53 -1.91 -20.40 9.53
CA THR A 53 -3.05 -19.48 9.64
C THR A 53 -3.01 -18.48 8.49
N LYS A 54 -4.13 -17.82 8.19
CA LYS A 54 -4.27 -16.93 7.03
C LYS A 54 -4.43 -15.45 7.40
N ASP A 55 -4.29 -15.09 8.68
CA ASP A 55 -4.48 -13.72 9.11
C ASP A 55 -3.51 -12.77 8.39
N PHE A 56 -2.23 -13.15 8.27
CA PHE A 56 -1.27 -12.35 7.51
C PHE A 56 -1.67 -12.19 6.05
N LEU A 57 -2.12 -13.27 5.37
CA LEU A 57 -2.58 -13.22 3.97
C LEU A 57 -3.68 -12.17 3.76
N TYR A 58 -4.57 -12.01 4.74
CA TYR A 58 -5.72 -11.12 4.67
C TYR A 58 -5.57 -9.85 5.52
N SER A 59 -4.34 -9.53 5.93
CA SER A 59 -4.06 -8.41 6.84
C SER A 59 -3.90 -7.06 6.14
N ALA A 60 -3.76 -7.02 4.81
CA ALA A 60 -3.63 -5.77 4.09
C ALA A 60 -4.91 -4.92 4.22
N VAL A 61 -4.74 -3.66 4.59
CA VAL A 61 -5.82 -2.67 4.68
C VAL A 61 -5.47 -1.46 3.82
N LYS A 62 -6.44 -1.01 3.02
CA LYS A 62 -6.44 0.29 2.34
C LYS A 62 -7.50 1.18 2.98
N VAL A 63 -7.10 2.37 3.40
CA VAL A 63 -8.01 3.44 3.83
C VAL A 63 -8.11 4.47 2.71
N ASP A 64 -9.35 4.84 2.39
CA ASP A 64 -9.67 5.81 1.35
C ASP A 64 -8.94 7.15 1.57
N ALA A 65 -8.65 7.83 0.47
CA ALA A 65 -7.99 9.12 0.51
C ALA A 65 -8.85 10.19 1.19
N GLU A 66 -8.21 10.99 2.06
CA GLU A 66 -8.85 12.05 2.82
C GLU A 66 -8.05 13.36 2.75
N PRO A 67 -8.69 14.54 2.91
CA PRO A 67 -7.99 15.80 3.07
C PRO A 67 -7.04 15.78 4.27
N TYR A 68 -5.82 16.27 4.10
CA TYR A 68 -4.83 16.30 5.19
C TYR A 68 -3.81 17.42 4.99
N ASN A 69 -3.66 18.30 5.98
CA ASN A 69 -2.68 19.40 6.03
C ASN A 69 -2.56 20.20 4.71
N GLY A 70 -3.69 20.61 4.13
CA GLY A 70 -3.71 21.38 2.87
C GLY A 70 -3.48 20.54 1.61
N GLY A 71 -3.35 19.21 1.74
CA GLY A 71 -3.27 18.25 0.64
C GLY A 71 -4.22 17.08 0.85
N VAL A 72 -3.77 15.90 0.41
CA VAL A 72 -4.51 14.64 0.50
C VAL A 72 -3.56 13.53 0.95
N ARG A 73 -4.02 12.66 1.83
CA ARG A 73 -3.33 11.41 2.18
C ARG A 73 -4.24 10.21 1.99
N ALA A 74 -3.64 9.05 1.76
CA ALA A 74 -4.26 7.74 1.88
C ALA A 74 -3.33 6.85 2.70
N ARG A 75 -3.83 5.72 3.21
CA ARG A 75 -3.05 4.79 4.03
C ARG A 75 -3.21 3.37 3.49
N VAL A 76 -2.09 2.68 3.35
CA VAL A 76 -2.02 1.24 3.11
C VAL A 76 -1.12 0.66 4.19
N TYR A 77 -1.57 -0.37 4.88
CA TYR A 77 -0.82 -0.99 5.97
C TYR A 77 -1.23 -2.45 6.17
N ILE A 78 -0.41 -3.18 6.93
CA ILE A 78 -0.70 -4.51 7.46
C ILE A 78 -1.35 -4.31 8.83
N ASP A 79 -2.60 -4.75 9.00
CA ASP A 79 -3.31 -4.69 10.27
C ASP A 79 -2.84 -5.81 11.20
N THR A 80 -1.71 -5.57 11.86
CA THR A 80 -1.09 -6.55 12.77
C THR A 80 -1.89 -6.78 14.04
N ASP A 81 -2.82 -5.89 14.37
CA ASP A 81 -3.62 -5.98 15.60
C ASP A 81 -4.78 -6.97 15.44
N SER A 82 -5.29 -7.19 14.22
CA SER A 82 -6.31 -8.20 13.92
C SER A 82 -5.75 -9.61 13.67
N MET A 83 -4.42 -9.74 13.63
CA MET A 83 -3.70 -11.01 13.43
C MET A 83 -3.54 -11.79 14.75
N ASP A 84 -4.64 -12.30 15.29
CA ASP A 84 -4.71 -12.86 16.66
C ASP A 84 -4.73 -14.40 16.75
N SER A 85 -4.75 -15.12 15.62
CA SER A 85 -4.84 -16.59 15.62
C SER A 85 -3.51 -17.33 15.88
N TYR A 86 -2.40 -16.61 16.02
CA TYR A 86 -1.07 -17.18 16.19
C TYR A 86 -0.80 -17.68 17.61
N VAL A 87 -0.24 -18.88 17.73
CA VAL A 87 0.21 -19.43 19.01
C VAL A 87 1.66 -18.99 19.25
N ASN A 88 1.93 -18.33 20.37
CA ASN A 88 3.26 -17.86 20.79
C ASN A 88 3.93 -16.82 19.87
N ALA A 89 3.18 -16.16 19.01
CA ALA A 89 3.66 -15.03 18.21
C ALA A 89 2.57 -13.96 18.12
N THR A 90 2.96 -12.69 18.03
CA THR A 90 2.04 -11.59 17.72
C THR A 90 1.96 -11.37 16.21
N GLY A 91 0.88 -10.75 15.73
CA GLY A 91 0.79 -10.33 14.34
C GLY A 91 1.96 -9.47 13.87
N TYR A 92 2.45 -8.58 14.74
CA TYR A 92 3.64 -7.78 14.47
C TYR A 92 4.90 -8.63 14.28
N GLN A 93 5.12 -9.66 15.11
CA GLN A 93 6.26 -10.56 14.94
C GLN A 93 6.18 -11.33 13.61
N VAL A 94 4.98 -11.79 13.24
CA VAL A 94 4.76 -12.48 11.96
C VAL A 94 5.07 -11.57 10.78
N ALA A 95 4.54 -10.34 10.78
CA ALA A 95 4.81 -9.37 9.72
C ALA A 95 6.30 -9.00 9.64
N LYS A 96 6.98 -8.87 10.79
CA LYS A 96 8.41 -8.62 10.86
C LYS A 96 9.21 -9.78 10.24
N TRP A 97 8.95 -11.02 10.65
CA TRP A 97 9.63 -12.20 10.11
C TRP A 97 9.41 -12.34 8.60
N ALA A 98 8.19 -12.13 8.13
CA ALA A 98 7.89 -12.15 6.72
C ALA A 98 8.66 -11.07 5.94
N ASN A 99 8.96 -9.92 6.54
CA ASN A 99 9.82 -8.92 5.92
C ASN A 99 11.33 -9.23 6.05
N GLU A 100 11.72 -10.08 6.99
CA GLU A 100 13.10 -10.56 7.14
C GLU A 100 13.41 -11.76 6.21
N GLY A 101 12.44 -12.21 5.40
CA GLY A 101 12.59 -13.38 4.53
C GLY A 101 12.32 -14.72 5.22
N LEU A 102 11.64 -14.72 6.36
CA LEU A 102 11.37 -15.91 7.17
C LEU A 102 9.91 -16.33 7.08
N HIS A 103 9.67 -17.64 7.14
CA HIS A 103 8.33 -18.23 7.22
C HIS A 103 7.99 -18.60 8.66
N GLY A 104 7.21 -17.77 9.35
CA GLY A 104 6.86 -18.02 10.76
C GLY A 104 8.09 -18.09 11.68
N GLY A 105 9.13 -17.32 11.36
CA GLY A 105 10.41 -17.29 12.09
C GLY A 105 11.40 -18.39 11.66
N ILE A 106 11.08 -19.17 10.62
CA ILE A 106 11.94 -20.24 10.10
C ILE A 106 12.58 -19.79 8.79
N GLU A 107 13.88 -20.03 8.64
CA GLU A 107 14.58 -19.86 7.38
C GLU A 107 14.18 -20.95 6.39
N THR A 108 13.79 -20.55 5.18
CA THR A 108 13.48 -21.46 4.07
C THR A 108 14.20 -21.00 2.81
N ASP A 109 14.12 -21.77 1.74
CA ASP A 109 14.66 -21.38 0.44
C ASP A 109 13.88 -20.22 -0.20
N HIS A 110 12.66 -19.95 0.29
CA HIS A 110 11.78 -18.88 -0.19
C HIS A 110 11.81 -17.68 0.76
N LYS A 111 12.37 -16.56 0.30
CA LYS A 111 12.70 -15.40 1.15
C LYS A 111 12.16 -14.07 0.61
N PRO A 112 10.83 -13.91 0.51
CA PRO A 112 10.26 -12.63 0.14
C PRO A 112 10.46 -11.64 1.29
N HIS A 113 10.68 -10.37 0.97
CA HIS A 113 10.73 -9.28 1.93
C HIS A 113 9.44 -8.48 1.80
N VAL A 114 8.31 -9.07 2.25
CA VAL A 114 6.95 -8.67 1.83
C VAL A 114 6.70 -7.15 1.79
N TRP A 115 7.13 -6.43 2.83
CA TRP A 115 6.91 -4.98 2.90
C TRP A 115 7.95 -4.20 2.08
N ASP A 116 9.22 -4.53 2.19
CA ASP A 116 10.29 -3.85 1.46
C ASP A 116 10.16 -4.07 -0.05
N ASP A 117 9.86 -5.30 -0.49
CA ASP A 117 9.58 -5.64 -1.88
C ASP A 117 8.34 -4.90 -2.41
N THR A 118 7.33 -4.69 -1.55
CA THR A 118 6.17 -3.85 -1.89
C THR A 118 6.60 -2.40 -2.14
N LEU A 119 7.42 -1.82 -1.25
CA LEU A 119 7.90 -0.45 -1.39
C LEU A 119 8.80 -0.31 -2.62
N ASP A 120 9.71 -1.24 -2.86
CA ASP A 120 10.62 -1.23 -3.99
C ASP A 120 9.90 -1.44 -5.33
N SER A 121 8.83 -2.22 -5.32
CA SER A 121 8.00 -2.45 -6.50
C SER A 121 6.99 -1.35 -6.78
N THR A 122 6.80 -0.37 -5.88
CA THR A 122 5.81 0.71 -6.07
C THR A 122 6.30 2.11 -5.73
N VAL A 123 6.69 2.34 -4.48
CA VAL A 123 7.01 3.65 -3.93
C VAL A 123 8.40 4.12 -4.38
N ASN A 124 9.39 3.24 -4.31
CA ASN A 124 10.80 3.61 -4.49
C ASN A 124 11.27 3.59 -5.95
N ASN A 125 10.47 3.04 -6.87
CA ASN A 125 10.85 2.88 -8.28
C ASN A 125 10.25 3.94 -9.24
N GLY A 126 9.52 4.93 -8.71
CA GLY A 126 8.92 6.00 -9.49
C GLY A 126 7.60 5.63 -10.20
N GLU A 127 7.08 4.42 -10.01
CA GLU A 127 5.80 3.99 -10.58
C GLU A 127 4.65 4.92 -10.15
N LEU A 128 4.56 5.24 -8.85
CA LEU A 128 3.50 6.12 -8.35
C LEU A 128 3.60 7.53 -8.92
N LEU A 129 4.82 8.03 -9.15
CA LEU A 129 5.01 9.34 -9.81
C LEU A 129 4.46 9.30 -11.24
N LYS A 130 4.83 8.28 -12.02
CA LYS A 130 4.32 8.10 -13.39
C LYS A 130 2.79 8.02 -13.40
N LEU A 131 2.21 7.23 -12.50
CA LEU A 131 0.76 7.06 -12.36
C LEU A 131 0.05 8.38 -11.99
N ALA A 132 0.65 9.17 -11.10
CA ALA A 132 0.14 10.49 -10.72
C ALA A 132 0.15 11.46 -11.92
N MET A 133 1.25 11.49 -12.67
CA MET A 133 1.38 12.34 -13.86
C MET A 133 0.39 11.96 -14.95
N GLU A 134 0.22 10.67 -15.22
CA GLU A 134 -0.79 10.16 -16.15
C GLU A 134 -2.21 10.53 -15.71
N TYR A 135 -2.49 10.40 -14.41
CA TYR A 135 -3.78 10.78 -13.86
C TYR A 135 -4.05 12.27 -14.07
N LEU A 136 -3.13 13.16 -13.70
CA LEU A 136 -3.29 14.60 -13.85
C LEU A 136 -3.44 15.00 -15.33
N LYS A 137 -2.63 14.43 -16.23
CA LYS A 137 -2.78 14.66 -17.68
C LYS A 137 -4.17 14.24 -18.18
N SER A 138 -4.72 13.12 -17.69
CA SER A 138 -6.08 12.67 -18.02
C SER A 138 -7.19 13.61 -17.53
N LYS A 139 -6.88 14.50 -16.58
CA LYS A 139 -7.78 15.55 -16.08
C LYS A 139 -7.54 16.92 -16.73
N GLY A 140 -6.69 16.99 -17.75
CA GLY A 140 -6.43 18.22 -18.51
C GLY A 140 -5.32 19.11 -17.91
N PHE A 141 -4.59 18.64 -16.89
CA PHE A 141 -3.45 19.38 -16.37
C PHE A 141 -2.23 19.23 -17.28
N SER A 142 -1.53 20.34 -17.51
CA SER A 142 -0.21 20.31 -18.16
C SER A 142 0.84 19.96 -17.11
N VAL A 143 1.38 18.73 -17.18
CA VAL A 143 2.40 18.22 -16.27
C VAL A 143 3.63 17.78 -17.07
N ARG A 144 4.82 18.18 -16.62
CA ARG A 144 6.11 17.86 -17.25
C ARG A 144 6.94 17.00 -16.30
N ASN A 145 7.81 16.16 -16.87
CA ASN A 145 8.81 15.38 -16.12
C ASN A 145 9.95 16.29 -15.67
#